data_AF-A0A820ZFU9-F1
#
_entry.id   AF-A0A820ZFU9-F1
#
_cell.length_a   1.000
_cell.length_b   1.000
_cell.length_c   1.000
_cell.angle_alpha   90.00
_cell.angle_beta   90.00
_cell.angle_gamma   90.00
#
_symmetry.space_group_name_H-M   'P 1'
#
loop_
_entity.id
_entity.type
_entity.pdbx_description
1 polymer ?
#
loop_
_entity_poly.entity_id
_entity_poly.type
_entity_poly.pdbx_seq_one_letter_code
_entity_poly.pdbx_strand_id
1 'polypeptide(L)'
;ERRLGESKAYNETLKHETLRVAVCKMLETTNVVPQQLREIMIKHFLKFYDYYTDECNKNIDKDDQQMIDPFNKNCGFFQYSSLLTRLQQLKYELESNKCCNEEEQQSDFDINQDISSSINIASNRLSDCRINTDEKVFDNERKVNHNQDEVKEEHANDIQSSETNLLI
;
A
#
# COMPACT_ATOMS: atom_id res chain seq x y z
N GLU A 1 4.38 -17.50 7.10
CA GLU A 1 3.77 -17.23 8.43
C GLU A 1 4.59 -17.90 9.51
N ARG A 2 4.67 -17.37 10.74
CA ARG A 2 5.34 -18.06 11.85
C ARG A 2 4.35 -18.87 12.69
N ARG A 3 3.08 -18.44 12.72
CA ARG A 3 1.92 -19.20 13.21
C ARG A 3 0.76 -19.09 12.22
N LEU A 4 -0.07 -20.12 12.18
CA LEU A 4 -1.27 -20.17 11.32
C LEU A 4 -2.19 -18.98 11.62
N GLY A 5 -2.57 -18.24 10.58
CA GLY A 5 -3.51 -17.11 10.68
C GLY A 5 -2.87 -15.76 10.98
N GLU A 6 -1.56 -15.70 11.25
CA GLU A 6 -0.83 -14.43 11.40
C GLU A 6 -0.91 -13.57 10.13
N SER A 7 -0.92 -14.18 8.94
CA SER A 7 -1.09 -13.44 7.66
C SER A 7 -2.47 -12.80 7.57
N LYS A 8 -3.52 -13.49 8.01
CA LYS A 8 -4.90 -12.97 7.97
C LYS A 8 -5.04 -11.77 8.91
N ALA A 9 -4.57 -11.89 10.15
CA ALA A 9 -4.60 -10.79 11.12
C ALA A 9 -3.77 -9.57 10.66
N TYR A 10 -2.60 -9.82 10.07
CA TYR A 10 -1.78 -8.78 9.44
C TYR A 10 -2.50 -8.10 8.27
N ASN A 11 -3.09 -8.87 7.36
CA ASN A 11 -3.82 -8.34 6.20
C ASN A 11 -5.05 -7.51 6.62
N GLU A 12 -5.74 -7.89 7.70
CA GLU A 12 -6.85 -7.12 8.26
C GLU A 12 -6.37 -5.80 8.90
N THR A 13 -5.26 -5.84 9.64
CA THR A 13 -4.58 -4.64 10.17
C THR A 13 -4.15 -3.71 9.03
N LEU A 14 -3.52 -4.25 7.98
CA LEU A 14 -3.07 -3.49 6.81
C LEU A 14 -4.22 -2.85 6.04
N LYS A 15 -5.36 -3.54 5.89
CA LYS A 15 -6.58 -2.98 5.28
C LYS A 15 -7.11 -1.79 6.06
N HIS A 16 -7.24 -1.92 7.39
CA HIS A 16 -7.68 -0.83 8.26
C HIS A 16 -6.77 0.39 8.14
N GLU A 17 -5.45 0.20 8.23
CA GLU A 17 -4.49 1.29 8.12
C GLU A 17 -4.45 1.94 6.73
N THR A 18 -4.68 1.16 5.67
CA THR A 18 -4.84 1.69 4.31
C THR A 18 -6.07 2.60 4.22
N LEU A 19 -7.23 2.20 4.76
CA LEU A 19 -8.42 3.05 4.82
C LEU A 19 -8.20 4.30 5.68
N ARG A 20 -7.61 4.14 6.87
CA ARG A 20 -7.39 5.21 7.85
C ARG A 20 -6.41 6.27 7.38
N VAL A 21 -5.32 5.85 6.73
CA VAL A 21 -4.20 6.72 6.35
C VAL A 21 -4.21 7.01 4.85
N ALA A 22 -4.09 5.98 4.00
CA ALA A 22 -3.92 6.18 2.56
C ALA A 22 -5.18 6.70 1.86
N VAL A 23 -6.38 6.43 2.40
CA VAL A 23 -7.64 7.02 1.90
C VAL A 23 -8.02 8.26 2.72
N CYS A 24 -8.46 8.10 3.98
CA CYS A 24 -9.04 9.22 4.73
C CYS A 24 -8.01 10.32 4.99
N LYS A 25 -6.85 9.99 5.59
CA LYS A 25 -5.87 11.02 5.96
C LYS A 25 -5.28 11.76 4.76
N MET A 26 -5.08 11.08 3.64
CA MET A 26 -4.56 11.69 2.40
C MET A 26 -5.54 12.68 1.75
N LEU A 27 -6.86 12.44 1.85
CA LEU A 27 -7.86 13.38 1.35
C LEU A 27 -8.06 14.58 2.29
N GLU A 28 -7.96 14.36 3.61
CA GLU A 28 -7.96 15.40 4.64
C GLU A 28 -6.75 16.36 4.52
N THR A 29 -5.57 15.88 4.12
CA THR A 29 -4.33 16.69 4.08
C THR A 29 -4.11 17.37 2.74
N THR A 30 -4.93 18.38 2.45
CA THR A 30 -4.95 19.12 1.17
C THR A 30 -3.63 19.77 0.77
N ASN A 31 -2.76 20.11 1.72
CA ASN A 31 -1.62 21.01 1.49
C ASN A 31 -0.31 20.31 1.10
N VAL A 32 -0.29 18.97 1.06
CA VAL A 32 0.94 18.17 0.80
C VAL A 32 0.97 17.61 -0.64
N VAL A 33 -0.19 17.53 -1.30
CA VAL A 33 -0.35 16.88 -2.60
C VAL A 33 -0.58 17.92 -3.70
N PRO A 34 0.19 17.89 -4.82
CA PRO A 34 -0.07 18.76 -5.98
C PRO A 34 -1.51 18.67 -6.49
N GLN A 35 -2.10 19.80 -6.86
CA GLN A 35 -3.52 19.91 -7.22
C GLN A 35 -3.99 18.86 -8.26
N GLN A 36 -3.23 18.69 -9.34
CA GLN A 36 -3.53 17.71 -10.41
C GLN A 36 -3.63 16.28 -9.87
N LEU A 37 -2.75 15.88 -8.94
CA LEU A 37 -2.81 14.57 -8.30
C LEU A 37 -3.98 14.48 -7.32
N ARG A 38 -4.29 15.57 -6.61
CA ARG A 38 -5.44 15.65 -5.71
C ARG A 38 -6.77 15.47 -6.46
N GLU A 39 -6.93 16.08 -7.63
CA GLU A 39 -8.12 15.90 -8.48
C GLU A 39 -8.29 14.45 -8.95
N ILE A 40 -7.20 13.79 -9.35
CA ILE A 40 -7.20 12.36 -9.70
C ILE A 40 -7.56 11.51 -8.48
N MET A 41 -7.01 11.81 -7.30
CA MET A 41 -7.33 11.12 -6.04
C MET A 41 -8.80 11.28 -5.66
N ILE A 42 -9.39 12.47 -5.80
CA ILE A 42 -10.81 12.73 -5.52
C ILE A 42 -11.69 11.93 -6.49
N LYS A 43 -11.38 11.96 -7.79
CA LYS A 43 -12.10 11.17 -8.81
C LYS A 43 -12.03 9.67 -8.54
N HIS A 44 -10.87 9.18 -8.10
CA HIS A 44 -10.69 7.79 -7.72
C HIS A 44 -11.44 7.44 -6.44
N PHE A 45 -11.39 8.30 -5.42
CA PHE A 45 -12.11 8.14 -4.16
C PHE A 45 -13.62 8.01 -4.39
N LEU A 46 -14.23 8.94 -5.14
CA LEU A 46 -15.66 8.91 -5.43
C LEU A 46 -16.06 7.65 -6.23
N LYS A 47 -15.21 7.19 -7.17
CA LYS A 47 -15.43 5.94 -7.91
C LYS A 47 -15.42 4.69 -7.03
N PHE A 48 -14.59 4.66 -5.98
CA PHE A 48 -14.44 3.51 -5.09
C PHE A 48 -15.11 3.70 -3.72
N TYR A 49 -15.92 4.76 -3.57
CA TYR A 49 -16.57 5.11 -2.31
C TYR A 49 -17.38 3.96 -1.72
N ASP A 50 -18.25 3.35 -2.55
CA ASP A 50 -19.13 2.26 -2.12
C ASP A 50 -18.33 1.07 -1.60
N TYR A 51 -17.20 0.74 -2.25
CA TYR A 51 -16.26 -0.31 -1.80
C TYR A 51 -15.65 0.00 -0.43
N TYR A 52 -15.27 1.25 -0.16
CA TYR A 52 -14.73 1.65 1.14
C TYR A 52 -15.79 1.58 2.24
N THR A 53 -17.04 2.01 1.97
CA THR A 53 -18.14 1.89 2.93
C THR A 53 -18.52 0.44 3.19
N ASP A 54 -18.51 -0.39 2.14
CA ASP A 54 -18.75 -1.83 2.22
C ASP A 54 -17.73 -2.54 3.10
N GLU A 55 -16.44 -2.24 2.93
CA GLU A 55 -15.37 -2.86 3.73
C GLU A 55 -15.46 -2.42 5.20
N CYS A 56 -15.87 -1.18 5.48
CA CYS A 56 -16.13 -0.73 6.85
C CYS A 56 -17.34 -1.45 7.47
N ASN A 57 -18.46 -1.53 6.75
CA ASN A 57 -19.68 -2.21 7.21
C ASN A 57 -19.45 -3.72 7.45
N LYS A 58 -18.61 -4.37 6.62
CA LYS A 58 -18.25 -5.80 6.74
C LYS A 58 -17.36 -6.14 7.93
N ASN A 59 -16.70 -5.16 8.54
CA ASN A 59 -15.77 -5.34 9.66
C ASN A 59 -16.18 -4.52 10.90
N ILE A 60 -17.41 -3.99 10.93
CA ILE A 60 -17.92 -3.15 12.04
C ILE A 60 -18.01 -3.91 13.37
N ASP A 61 -18.11 -5.24 13.31
CA ASP A 61 -18.04 -6.17 14.43
C ASP A 61 -16.65 -6.24 15.09
N LYS A 62 -15.62 -5.71 14.42
CA LYS A 62 -14.24 -5.67 14.89
C LYS A 62 -13.87 -4.38 15.61
N ASP A 63 -14.77 -3.41 15.71
CA ASP A 63 -14.49 -2.17 16.43
C ASP A 63 -14.06 -2.43 17.88
N ASP A 64 -13.11 -1.61 18.34
CA ASP A 64 -12.41 -1.71 19.62
C ASP A 64 -11.63 -3.04 19.85
N GLN A 65 -11.56 -3.95 18.86
CA GLN A 65 -10.65 -5.08 18.90
C GLN A 65 -9.21 -4.63 18.64
N GLN A 66 -8.25 -5.21 19.37
CA GLN A 66 -6.84 -4.89 19.23
C GLN A 66 -6.29 -5.40 17.88
N MET A 67 -5.62 -4.52 17.13
CA MET A 67 -4.93 -4.89 15.89
C MET A 67 -3.69 -5.74 16.17
N ILE A 68 -3.50 -6.81 15.40
CA ILE A 68 -2.40 -7.78 15.57
C ILE A 68 -1.51 -7.77 14.33
N ASP A 69 -0.28 -7.28 14.50
CA ASP A 69 0.77 -7.28 13.50
C ASP A 69 1.99 -8.09 14.01
N PRO A 70 2.46 -9.13 13.29
CA PRO A 70 3.67 -9.87 13.65
C PRO A 70 4.98 -9.05 13.69
N PHE A 71 4.98 -7.86 13.07
CA PHE A 71 6.15 -6.98 12.93
C PHE A 71 6.08 -5.74 13.82
N ASN A 72 4.88 -5.25 14.14
CA ASN A 72 4.67 -4.05 14.97
C ASN A 72 3.90 -4.38 16.25
N LYS A 73 4.49 -4.02 17.40
CA LYS A 73 3.92 -4.35 18.73
C LYS A 73 2.75 -3.45 19.15
N ASN A 74 2.62 -2.27 18.54
CA ASN A 74 1.70 -1.21 18.98
C ASN A 74 0.82 -0.71 17.82
N CYS A 75 -0.05 -1.56 17.25
CA CYS A 75 -0.94 -1.15 16.16
C CYS A 75 -2.20 -0.41 16.61
N GLY A 76 -2.58 -0.46 17.89
CA GLY A 76 -3.80 0.14 18.40
C GLY A 76 -5.03 -0.75 18.20
N PHE A 77 -6.18 -0.13 17.93
CA PHE A 77 -7.50 -0.79 17.84
C PHE A 77 -8.19 -0.47 16.51
N PHE A 78 -9.01 -1.39 16.02
CA PHE A 78 -9.87 -1.15 14.87
C PHE A 78 -10.98 -0.14 15.20
N GLN A 79 -11.30 0.75 14.26
CA GLN A 79 -12.23 1.87 14.44
C GLN A 79 -13.06 2.13 13.16
N TYR A 80 -13.66 1.07 12.59
CA TYR A 80 -14.42 1.14 11.33
C TYR A 80 -15.66 2.04 11.42
N SER A 81 -16.34 2.18 12.57
CA SER A 81 -17.43 3.16 12.76
C SER A 81 -16.96 4.60 12.57
N SER A 82 -15.79 4.92 13.14
CA SER A 82 -15.15 6.23 13.02
C SER A 82 -14.63 6.47 11.60
N LEU A 83 -14.12 5.43 10.93
CA LEU A 83 -13.76 5.50 9.51
C LEU A 83 -14.97 5.72 8.61
N LEU A 84 -16.09 5.04 8.85
CA LEU A 84 -17.32 5.20 8.08
C LEU A 84 -17.87 6.63 8.17
N THR A 85 -17.87 7.21 9.39
CA THR A 85 -18.24 8.62 9.60
C THR A 85 -17.32 9.57 8.82
N ARG A 86 -15.99 9.34 8.86
CA ARG A 86 -15.01 10.16 8.11
C ARG A 86 -15.17 10.03 6.59
N LEU A 87 -15.45 8.84 6.08
CA LEU A 87 -15.72 8.61 4.65
C LEU A 87 -16.97 9.39 4.20
N GLN A 88 -18.05 9.35 4.98
CA GLN A 88 -19.29 10.08 4.70
C GLN A 88 -19.07 11.61 4.71
N GLN A 89 -18.33 12.12 5.70
CA GLN A 89 -17.95 13.54 5.77
C GLN A 89 -17.11 13.96 4.55
N LEU A 90 -16.06 13.20 4.22
CA LEU A 90 -15.22 13.46 3.05
C LEU A 90 -16.01 13.45 1.75
N LYS A 91 -16.95 12.51 1.55
CA LYS A 91 -17.82 12.51 0.37
C LYS A 91 -18.67 13.78 0.30
N TYR A 92 -19.34 14.14 1.40
CA TYR A 92 -20.16 15.35 1.47
C TYR A 92 -19.35 16.63 1.17
N GLU A 93 -18.16 16.76 1.75
CA GLU A 93 -17.25 17.88 1.49
C GLU A 93 -16.78 17.92 0.03
N LEU A 94 -16.44 16.77 -0.57
CA LEU A 94 -15.95 16.72 -1.94
C LEU A 94 -17.06 16.96 -2.98
N GLU A 95 -18.28 16.49 -2.73
CA GLU A 95 -19.45 16.73 -3.59
C GLU A 95 -19.98 18.17 -3.46
N SER A 96 -20.02 18.74 -2.25
CA SER A 96 -20.43 20.15 -2.06
C SER A 96 -19.44 21.13 -2.71
N ASN A 97 -18.13 20.91 -2.59
CA ASN A 97 -17.11 21.72 -3.26
C ASN A 97 -17.16 21.62 -4.80
N LYS A 98 -17.73 20.55 -5.37
CA LYS A 98 -17.91 20.41 -6.82
C LYS A 98 -19.01 21.35 -7.36
N CYS A 99 -20.09 21.53 -6.59
CA CYS A 99 -21.27 22.33 -6.98
C CYS A 99 -20.95 23.83 -7.21
N CYS A 100 -19.83 24.34 -6.67
CA CYS A 100 -19.43 25.74 -6.80
C CYS A 100 -18.43 26.03 -7.92
N ASN A 101 -18.02 25.03 -8.71
CA ASN A 101 -16.91 25.15 -9.69
C ASN A 101 -17.27 24.66 -11.11
N GLU A 102 -18.56 24.47 -11.43
CA GLU A 102 -18.99 24.05 -12.77
C GLU A 102 -19.32 25.24 -13.70
N GLU A 103 -18.33 26.11 -13.93
CA GLU A 103 -18.26 26.92 -15.15
C GLU A 103 -16.90 26.67 -15.85
N GLU A 104 -16.99 26.33 -17.14
CA GLU A 104 -15.89 26.22 -18.12
C GLU A 104 -14.70 25.28 -17.81
N GLN A 105 -14.71 24.09 -18.41
CA GLN A 105 -13.84 23.84 -19.57
C GLN A 105 -14.21 22.55 -20.32
N GLN A 106 -15.00 22.72 -21.38
CA GLN A 106 -15.15 21.73 -22.44
C GLN A 106 -14.18 22.13 -23.57
N SER A 107 -12.91 21.80 -23.41
CA SER A 107 -11.87 22.04 -24.42
C SER A 107 -11.77 20.84 -25.38
N ASP A 108 -12.50 20.94 -26.49
CA ASP A 108 -12.24 20.09 -27.65
C ASP A 108 -10.81 20.33 -28.15
N PHE A 109 -9.96 19.31 -28.09
CA PHE A 109 -8.61 19.35 -28.64
C PHE A 109 -8.63 19.02 -30.13
N ASP A 110 -9.14 19.95 -30.94
CA ASP A 110 -9.11 19.88 -32.40
C ASP A 110 -7.67 20.11 -32.92
N ILE A 111 -6.90 19.04 -33.04
CA ILE A 111 -5.58 19.06 -33.71
C ILE A 111 -5.75 18.60 -35.16
N ASN A 112 -6.19 19.51 -36.05
CA ASN A 112 -6.09 19.33 -37.49
C ASN A 112 -6.14 20.68 -38.26
N GLN A 113 -4.98 21.27 -38.56
CA GLN A 113 -4.74 21.90 -39.87
C GLN A 113 -3.23 22.07 -40.16
N ASP A 114 -2.84 21.77 -41.40
CA ASP A 114 -1.61 22.20 -42.09
C ASP A 114 -0.21 21.81 -41.57
N ILE A 115 0.14 20.54 -41.82
CA ILE A 115 1.48 20.19 -42.35
C ILE A 115 1.30 19.72 -43.80
N SER A 116 0.93 20.64 -44.70
CA SER A 116 0.84 20.36 -46.15
C SER A 116 1.41 21.51 -47.00
N SER A 117 2.60 21.97 -46.61
CA SER A 117 3.49 22.68 -47.54
C SER A 117 4.94 22.24 -47.31
N SER A 118 5.66 21.98 -48.40
CA SER A 118 7.10 21.65 -48.42
C SER A 118 7.53 20.23 -48.02
N ILE A 119 6.93 19.19 -48.63
CA ILE A 119 7.76 18.02 -49.02
C ILE A 119 8.53 18.43 -50.28
N ASN A 120 9.86 18.58 -50.15
CA ASN A 120 10.89 18.21 -51.13
C ASN A 120 12.21 18.93 -50.81
N ILE A 121 13.23 18.20 -50.35
CA ILE A 121 14.62 18.27 -50.83
C ILE A 121 15.45 17.13 -50.19
N ALA A 122 16.24 16.47 -51.04
CA ALA A 122 17.38 15.60 -50.73
C ALA A 122 17.17 14.36 -49.83
N SER A 123 16.91 13.23 -50.50
CA SER A 123 17.44 11.92 -50.09
C SER A 123 18.94 11.99 -49.77
N ASN A 124 19.37 11.47 -48.60
CA ASN A 124 20.59 10.64 -48.46
C ASN A 124 20.91 10.30 -46.99
N ARG A 125 20.46 9.14 -46.52
CA ARG A 125 21.30 8.00 -46.08
C ARG A 125 20.46 6.99 -45.29
N LEU A 126 20.33 5.77 -45.82
CA LEU A 126 20.05 4.61 -44.98
C LEU A 126 21.31 4.29 -44.15
N SER A 127 21.15 4.23 -42.83
CA SER A 127 21.90 3.30 -41.98
C SER A 127 21.06 2.94 -40.74
N ASP A 128 20.79 1.64 -40.57
CA ASP A 128 20.69 0.96 -39.28
C ASP A 128 19.55 1.29 -38.30
N CYS A 129 18.34 0.84 -38.65
CA CYS A 129 17.45 0.25 -37.64
C CYS A 129 17.86 -1.21 -37.40
N ARG A 130 18.35 -1.55 -36.19
CA ARG A 130 18.36 -2.94 -35.69
C ARG A 130 17.73 -3.01 -34.31
N ILE A 131 16.56 -3.63 -34.26
CA ILE A 131 16.00 -4.18 -33.03
C ILE A 131 16.79 -5.46 -32.74
N ASN A 132 17.43 -5.54 -31.58
CA ASN A 132 17.87 -6.81 -31.00
C ASN A 132 17.13 -7.01 -29.67
N THR A 133 16.19 -7.94 -29.69
CA THR A 133 15.76 -8.67 -28.50
C THR A 133 16.89 -9.61 -28.08
N ASP A 134 17.34 -9.54 -26.83
CA ASP A 134 18.12 -10.62 -26.21
C ASP A 134 17.76 -10.73 -24.72
N GLU A 135 17.35 -11.93 -24.32
CA GLU A 135 17.14 -12.30 -22.92
C GLU A 135 18.48 -12.32 -22.18
N LYS A 136 18.57 -11.70 -21.00
CA LYS A 136 19.45 -12.20 -19.93
C LYS A 136 18.76 -12.16 -18.57
N VAL A 137 18.37 -13.36 -18.15
CA VAL A 137 18.15 -13.75 -16.75
C VAL A 137 19.32 -13.25 -15.89
N PHE A 138 19.00 -12.69 -14.72
CA PHE A 138 19.98 -12.37 -13.70
C PHE A 138 19.60 -13.05 -12.38
N ASP A 139 19.88 -14.35 -12.32
CA ASP A 139 20.04 -15.05 -11.06
C ASP A 139 21.22 -14.45 -10.30
N ASN A 140 21.10 -14.29 -8.98
CA ASN A 140 22.26 -13.96 -8.14
C ASN A 140 22.07 -14.52 -6.73
N GLU A 141 22.16 -15.84 -6.59
CA GLU A 141 22.30 -16.48 -5.28
C GLU A 141 23.75 -16.44 -4.78
N ARG A 142 23.88 -16.15 -3.49
CA ARG A 142 24.91 -16.63 -2.54
C ARG A 142 26.39 -16.64 -2.98
N LYS A 143 27.20 -15.90 -2.21
CA LYS A 143 28.43 -16.48 -1.66
C LYS A 143 28.37 -16.57 -0.14
N VAL A 144 28.52 -17.81 0.33
CA VAL A 144 28.75 -18.17 1.73
C VAL A 144 30.17 -17.78 2.10
N ASN A 145 30.37 -17.16 3.26
CA ASN A 145 31.66 -17.16 3.94
C ASN A 145 31.53 -18.01 5.20
N HIS A 146 32.26 -19.13 5.20
CA HIS A 146 32.42 -20.07 6.30
C HIS A 146 33.79 -19.80 6.89
N ASN A 147 33.86 -19.34 8.15
CA ASN A 147 35.08 -19.41 8.95
C ASN A 147 34.73 -20.15 10.23
N GLN A 148 35.47 -21.22 10.46
CA GLN A 148 35.43 -22.03 11.68
C GLN A 148 36.37 -21.42 12.70
N ASP A 149 35.98 -21.45 13.97
CA ASP A 149 36.93 -21.55 15.08
C ASP A 149 36.26 -22.41 16.17
N GLU A 150 36.68 -23.67 16.26
CA GLU A 150 36.34 -24.58 17.35
C GLU A 150 37.34 -24.41 18.50
N VAL A 151 36.89 -24.10 19.72
CA VAL A 151 37.62 -24.50 20.94
C VAL A 151 36.67 -24.90 22.08
N LYS A 152 36.43 -26.21 22.17
CA LYS A 152 36.38 -27.04 23.41
C LYS A 152 35.39 -26.69 24.53
N GLU A 153 34.23 -27.36 24.47
CA GLU A 153 33.84 -28.41 25.43
C GLU A 153 34.71 -28.62 26.69
N GLU A 154 34.08 -28.62 27.88
CA GLU A 154 34.43 -29.56 28.95
C GLU A 154 33.21 -29.94 29.82
N HIS A 155 33.12 -31.24 30.11
CA HIS A 155 32.18 -31.99 30.96
C HIS A 155 32.23 -31.58 32.47
N ALA A 156 31.34 -31.99 33.40
CA ALA A 156 30.00 -32.60 33.41
C ALA A 156 29.52 -32.74 34.89
N ASN A 157 28.42 -33.50 35.09
CA ASN A 157 27.99 -34.24 36.31
C ASN A 157 26.87 -33.65 37.19
N ASP A 158 25.74 -34.37 37.16
CA ASP A 158 24.99 -34.95 38.28
C ASP A 158 24.61 -34.13 39.52
N ILE A 159 23.34 -34.26 39.94
CA ILE A 159 22.92 -35.25 40.97
C ILE A 159 21.37 -35.26 41.11
N GLN A 160 20.78 -36.44 41.36
CA GLN A 160 19.35 -36.64 41.68
C GLN A 160 19.04 -36.42 43.18
N SER A 161 17.75 -36.46 43.57
CA SER A 161 17.21 -36.35 44.95
C SER A 161 17.26 -34.91 45.52
N SER A 162 16.36 -34.44 46.39
CA SER A 162 15.10 -34.97 46.95
C SER A 162 14.11 -33.76 47.13
N GLU A 163 12.91 -33.80 47.72
CA GLU A 163 12.17 -34.81 48.50
C GLU A 163 10.65 -34.55 48.48
N THR A 164 9.85 -35.43 49.10
CA THR A 164 8.46 -35.16 49.51
C THR A 164 8.41 -34.75 50.98
N ASN A 165 7.76 -33.63 51.33
CA ASN A 165 7.13 -33.33 52.64
C ASN A 165 6.21 -32.10 52.44
N LEU A 166 4.92 -32.00 52.81
CA LEU A 166 4.07 -32.47 53.91
C LEU A 166 3.92 -31.43 55.06
N LEU A 167 2.66 -31.13 55.42
CA LEU A 167 2.15 -30.13 56.40
C LEU A 167 2.40 -28.65 56.03
N ILE A 168 1.50 -27.70 56.30
CA ILE A 168 0.30 -27.69 57.19
C ILE A 168 -0.97 -27.38 56.38
#